data_AF-A0A0G0ZDC0-F1
#
_entry.id   AF-A0A0G0ZDC0-F1
#
_cell.length_a   1.000
_cell.length_b   1.000
_cell.length_c   1.000
_cell.angle_alpha   90.00
_cell.angle_beta   90.00
_cell.angle_gamma   90.00
#
_symmetry.space_group_name_H-M   'P 1'
#
loop_
_entity.id
_entity.type
_entity.pdbx_description
1 polymer ?
#
loop_
_entity_poly.entity_id
_entity_poly.type
_entity_poly.pdbx_seq_one_letter_code
_entity_poly.pdbx_strand_id
1 'polypeptide(L)' 'MEGKLAVCVNILDKVTSVYRWQGKVEKQAEAVMIVKTVRKKLVQAVAAIKKQHSYEFPDIIYWEGKSSREIDEWMNLELT' A
#
# COMPACT_ATOMS: atom_id res chain seq x y z
N MET A 1 -6.76 -10.43 7.19
CA MET A 1 -6.94 -9.94 5.80
C MET A 1 -6.86 -11.13 4.86
N GLU A 2 -7.74 -11.21 3.87
CA GLU A 2 -7.68 -12.29 2.89
C GLU A 2 -6.33 -12.30 2.15
N GLY A 3 -5.80 -13.50 1.87
CA GLY A 3 -4.56 -13.68 1.12
C GLY A 3 -3.24 -13.50 1.90
N LYS A 4 -3.27 -13.07 3.17
CA LYS A 4 -2.07 -12.89 4.02
C LYS A 4 -0.93 -12.12 3.33
N LEU A 5 -1.28 -10.96 2.75
CA LEU A 5 -0.33 -10.10 2.04
C LEU A 5 0.08 -8.84 2.83
N ALA A 6 -0.65 -8.50 3.88
CA ALA A 6 -0.39 -7.38 4.76
C ALA A 6 -0.85 -7.70 6.18
N VAL A 7 -0.14 -7.15 7.17
CA VAL A 7 -0.47 -7.31 8.61
C VAL A 7 -1.37 -6.20 9.12
N CYS A 8 -1.24 -5.01 8.56
CA CYS A 8 -1.95 -3.82 8.99
C CYS A 8 -2.02 -2.84 7.81
N VAL A 9 -3.14 -2.14 7.70
CA VAL A 9 -3.34 -1.07 6.73
C VAL A 9 -3.92 0.12 7.48
N ASN A 10 -3.27 1.29 7.37
CA ASN A 10 -3.88 2.54 7.78
C ASN A 10 -4.52 3.17 6.55
N ILE A 11 -5.76 3.64 6.68
CA ILE A 11 -6.49 4.32 5.61
C ILE A 11 -6.63 5.77 6.04
N LEU A 12 -6.09 6.68 5.24
CA LEU A 12 -6.26 8.11 5.38
C LEU A 12 -7.26 8.54 4.31
N ASP A 13 -8.51 8.72 4.71
CA ASP A 13 -9.60 9.09 3.81
C ASP A 13 -9.60 10.59 3.49
N LYS A 14 -10.36 10.97 2.46
CA LYS A 14 -10.64 12.36 2.09
C LYS A 14 -9.39 13.20 1.79
N VAL A 15 -8.37 12.60 1.20
CA VAL A 15 -7.22 13.35 0.69
C VAL A 15 -7.55 13.94 -0.68
N THR A 16 -6.85 15.01 -1.05
CA THR A 16 -6.89 15.56 -2.41
C THR A 16 -5.54 15.34 -3.08
N SER A 17 -5.50 14.48 -4.09
CA SER A 17 -4.34 14.37 -4.98
C SER A 17 -4.35 15.54 -5.97
N VAL A 18 -3.20 16.20 -6.10
CA VAL A 18 -2.99 17.31 -7.04
C VAL A 18 -1.82 16.94 -7.94
N TYR A 19 -2.07 16.82 -9.24
CA TYR A 19 -1.07 16.39 -10.21
C TYR A 19 -1.27 17.09 -11.55
N ARG A 20 -0.33 16.91 -12.49
CA ARG A 20 -0.45 17.44 -13.86
C ARG A 20 -0.76 16.32 -14.82
N TRP A 21 -1.83 16.47 -15.60
CA TRP A 21 -2.23 15.54 -16.64
C TRP A 21 -2.59 16.29 -17.91
N GLN A 22 -2.06 15.85 -19.06
CA GLN A 22 -2.28 16.49 -20.37
C GLN A 22 -2.09 18.02 -20.34
N GLY A 23 -1.07 18.49 -19.62
CA GLY A 23 -0.73 19.91 -19.50
C GLY A 23 -1.54 20.69 -18.46
N LYS A 24 -2.62 20.13 -17.90
CA LYS A 24 -3.50 20.79 -16.92
C LYS A 24 -3.23 20.29 -15.50
N VAL A 25 -3.48 21.16 -14.51
CA VAL A 25 -3.44 20.76 -13.11
C VAL A 25 -4.79 20.14 -12.76
N GLU A 26 -4.76 18.87 -12.38
CA GLU A 26 -5.93 18.10 -11.95
C GLU A 26 -5.96 18.01 -10.42
N LYS A 27 -7.17 17.86 -9.88
CA LYS A 27 -7.43 17.61 -8.47
C LYS A 27 -8.43 16.48 -8.33
N GLN A 28 -8.12 15.48 -7.51
CA GLN A 28 -8.95 14.31 -7.35
C GLN A 28 -9.09 13.94 -5.87
N ALA A 29 -10.31 13.62 -5.44
CA ALA A 29 -10.58 13.10 -4.11
C ALA A 29 -10.14 11.63 -4.04
N GLU A 30 -9.28 11.30 -3.10
CA GLU A 30 -8.67 9.97 -2.97
C GLU A 30 -8.57 9.54 -1.51
N ALA A 31 -8.05 8.34 -1.30
CA ALA A 31 -7.59 7.84 -0.01
C ALA A 31 -6.14 7.37 -0.14
N VAL A 32 -5.32 7.60 0.88
CA VAL A 32 -3.95 7.06 0.96
C VAL A 32 -3.96 5.86 1.89
N MET A 33 -3.37 4.76 1.43
CA MET A 33 -3.23 3.54 2.21
C MET A 33 -1.77 3.31 2.60
N ILE A 34 -1.50 3.18 3.90
CA ILE A 34 -0.19 2.77 4.42
C ILE A 34 -0.28 1.30 4.79
N VAL A 35 0.15 0.45 3.85
CA VAL A 35 0.14 -1.01 3.95
C VAL A 35 1.48 -1.47 4.56
N LYS A 36 1.43 -2.21 5.68
CA LYS A 36 2.61 -2.84 6.28
C LYS A 36 2.66 -4.31 5.88
N THR A 37 3.78 -4.72 5.34
CA THR A 37 4.06 -6.09 4.92
C THR A 37 5.53 -6.43 5.12
N VAL A 38 5.87 -7.69 4.94
CA VAL A 38 7.24 -8.19 4.99
C VAL A 38 7.83 -8.31 3.58
N ARG A 39 9.15 -8.26 3.47
CA ARG A 39 9.88 -8.33 2.20
C ARG A 39 9.47 -9.54 1.34
N LYS A 40 9.27 -10.71 1.96
CA LYS A 40 8.84 -11.94 1.27
C LYS A 40 7.46 -11.85 0.59
N LYS A 41 6.60 -10.90 1.00
CA LYS A 41 5.24 -10.70 0.46
C LYS A 41 5.11 -9.46 -0.43
N LEU A 42 6.12 -8.60 -0.51
CA LEU A 42 6.05 -7.31 -1.21
C LEU A 42 5.54 -7.46 -2.66
N VAL A 43 6.16 -8.33 -3.46
CA VAL A 43 5.79 -8.52 -4.88
C VAL A 43 4.34 -9.01 -5.00
N GLN A 44 3.92 -9.94 -4.14
CA GLN A 44 2.56 -10.49 -4.13
C GLN A 44 1.54 -9.43 -3.70
N ALA A 45 1.87 -8.61 -2.70
CA ALA A 45 1.03 -7.50 -2.26
C ALA A 45 0.82 -6.47 -3.37
N VAL A 46 1.89 -6.05 -4.05
CA VAL A 46 1.81 -5.10 -5.18
C VAL A 46 0.97 -5.67 -6.32
N ALA A 47 1.14 -6.95 -6.66
CA ALA A 47 0.35 -7.61 -7.69
C ALA A 47 -1.15 -7.68 -7.32
N ALA A 48 -1.45 -7.97 -6.06
CA ALA A 48 -2.83 -8.00 -5.57
C ALA A 48 -3.48 -6.61 -5.59
N ILE A 49 -2.76 -5.57 -5.17
CA ILE A 49 -3.24 -4.19 -5.25
C ILE A 49 -3.55 -3.84 -6.70
N LYS A 50 -2.61 -4.06 -7.64
CA LYS A 50 -2.81 -3.78 -9.06
C LYS A 50 -4.00 -4.52 -9.67
N LYS A 51 -4.20 -5.78 -9.27
CA LYS A 51 -5.32 -6.61 -9.78
C LYS A 51 -6.69 -6.08 -9.32
N GLN A 52 -6.76 -5.48 -8.14
CA GLN A 52 -8.02 -5.03 -7.53
C GLN A 52 -8.28 -3.52 -7.73
N HIS A 53 -7.24 -2.74 -8.00
CA HIS A 53 -7.36 -1.30 -8.13
C HIS A 53 -8.16 -0.91 -9.38
N SER A 54 -9.02 0.10 -9.25
CA SER A 54 -9.87 0.59 -10.35
C SER A 54 -9.10 1.39 -11.40
N TYR A 55 -7.92 1.90 -11.04
CA TYR A 55 -7.06 2.67 -11.94
C TYR A 55 -6.14 1.73 -12.72
N GLU A 56 -5.90 2.06 -13.98
CA GLU A 56 -4.92 1.37 -14.84
C GLU A 56 -3.49 1.46 -14.27
N PHE A 57 -3.14 2.64 -13.73
CA PHE A 57 -1.84 2.92 -13.14
C PHE A 57 -2.01 3.41 -11.70
N PRO A 58 -2.22 2.51 -10.71
CA PRO A 58 -2.28 2.91 -9.31
C PRO A 58 -0.93 3.44 -8.83
N ASP A 59 -0.95 4.50 -8.03
CA ASP A 59 0.24 5.02 -7.37
C ASP A 59 0.65 4.10 -6.21
N ILE A 60 1.73 3.32 -6.42
CA ILE A 60 2.25 2.36 -5.46
C ILE A 60 3.73 2.64 -5.26
N ILE A 61 4.06 3.25 -4.12
CA ILE A 61 5.42 3.55 -3.69
C ILE A 61 5.71 2.73 -2.43
N TYR A 62 6.89 2.10 -2.37
CA TYR A 62 7.32 1.33 -1.21
C TYR A 62 8.76 1.64 -0.83
N TRP A 63 9.05 1.53 0.46
CA TRP A 63 10.38 1.67 1.04
C TRP A 63 10.57 0.64 2.15
N GLU A 64 11.83 0.30 2.45
CA GLU A 64 12.16 -0.60 3.55
C GLU A 64 12.41 0.19 4.83
N GLY A 65 12.02 -0.40 5.96
CA GLY A 65 12.22 0.17 7.29
C GLY A 65 12.46 -0.92 8.34
N LYS A 66 12.96 -0.52 9.50
CA LYS A 66 13.07 -1.40 10.67
C LYS A 66 11.89 -1.16 11.60
N SER A 67 11.46 -2.21 12.29
CA SER A 67 10.46 -2.14 13.35
C SER A 67 11.05 -2.66 14.67
N SER A 68 10.33 -2.52 15.79
CA SER A 68 10.74 -3.18 17.03
C SER A 68 10.71 -4.70 16.85
N ARG A 69 11.47 -5.41 17.67
CA ARG A 69 11.62 -6.87 17.55
C ARG A 69 10.27 -7.59 17.62
N GLU A 70 9.41 -7.17 18.55
CA GLU A 70 8.10 -7.78 18.79
C GLU A 70 7.19 -7.62 17.57
N ILE A 71 7.25 -6.47 16.92
CA ILE A 71 6.48 -6.19 15.71
C ILE A 71 7.04 -7.01 14.54
N ASP A 72 8.36 -7.06 14.35
CA ASP A 72 8.96 -7.85 13.28
C ASP A 72 8.66 -9.35 13.40
N GLU A 73 8.78 -9.91 14.61
CA GLU A 73 8.45 -11.30 14.91
C GLU A 73 6.97 -11.59 14.62
N TRP A 74 6.06 -10.73 15.12
CA TRP A 74 4.63 -10.86 14.86
C TRP A 74 4.32 -10.80 13.36
N MET A 75 4.91 -9.84 12.63
CA MET A 75 4.66 -9.69 11.19
C MET A 75 5.11 -10.90 10.39
N ASN A 76 6.27 -11.47 10.74
CA ASN A 76 6.81 -12.64 10.05
C ASN A 76 5.98 -13.91 10.33
N LEU A 77 5.48 -14.08 11.56
CA LEU A 77 4.60 -15.18 11.94
C LEU A 77 3.24 -15.09 11.23
N GLU A 78 2.59 -13.93 11.26
CA GLU A 78 1.26 -13.72 10.67
C GLU A 78 1.27 -13.94 9.14
N LEU A 79 2.33 -13.48 8.48
CA LEU A 79 2.53 -13.59 7.02
C LEU A 79 3.36 -14.80 6.59
N THR A 80 3.48 -15.82 7.45
CA THR A 80 3.87 -17.18 7.02
C THR A 80 2.69 -17.84 6.32
#